data_AF-A0A2P5DRI2-F1
#
_entry.id   AF-A0A2P5DRI2-F1
#
_cell.length_a   1.000
_cell.length_b   1.000
_cell.length_c   1.000
_cell.angle_alpha   90.00
_cell.angle_beta   90.00
_cell.angle_gamma   90.00
#
_symmetry.space_group_name_H-M   'P 1'
#
loop_
_entity.id
_entity.type
_entity.pdbx_description
1 polymer ?
#
loop_
_entity_poly.entity_id
_entity_poly.type
_entity_poly.pdbx_seq_one_letter_code
_entity_poly.pdbx_strand_id
1 'polypeptide(L)'
;MLQILSIDLKKLTFQKNNNLTRRVLKDFLVTHQKIGNDEDAVKVAMVFMVENILMSKREIIFIDNFMFKLIDDEDKFEDYPWRQICYEETHQILVIWILN
;
A
#
# COMPACT_ATOMS: atom_id res chain seq x y z
N MET A 1 2.01 -12.89 26.17
CA MET A 1 2.04 -12.61 24.72
C MET A 1 0.89 -11.69 24.42
N LEU A 2 1.13 -10.38 24.60
CA LEU A 2 0.08 -9.37 24.55
C LEU A 2 -0.22 -9.07 23.08
N GLN A 3 -1.50 -9.20 22.71
CA GLN A 3 -2.06 -8.62 21.50
C GLN A 3 -1.87 -7.10 21.59
N ILE A 4 -0.74 -6.60 21.12
CA ILE A 4 -0.52 -5.16 20.98
C ILE A 4 -1.36 -4.76 19.77
N LEU A 5 -2.58 -4.32 20.08
CA LEU A 5 -3.44 -3.41 19.32
C LEU A 5 -2.94 -3.18 17.89
N SER A 6 -3.53 -3.88 16.91
CA SER A 6 -3.38 -3.52 15.50
C SER A 6 -3.91 -2.09 15.34
N ILE A 7 -3.01 -1.13 15.48
CA ILE A 7 -3.35 0.25 15.23
C ILE A 7 -3.49 0.35 13.72
N ASP A 8 -4.75 0.48 13.29
CA ASP A 8 -5.17 0.67 11.90
C ASP A 8 -4.23 1.69 11.25
N LEU A 9 -3.28 1.21 10.44
CA LEU A 9 -2.16 2.00 9.89
C LEU A 9 -2.70 3.28 9.24
N LYS A 10 -3.86 3.15 8.57
CA LYS A 10 -4.64 4.22 7.97
C LYS A 10 -5.13 5.27 8.97
N LYS A 11 -5.56 4.87 10.16
CA LYS A 11 -5.96 5.81 11.24
C LYS A 11 -4.75 6.47 11.91
N LEU A 12 -3.61 5.77 12.02
CA LEU A 12 -2.38 6.32 12.59
C LEU A 12 -1.78 7.40 11.68
N THR A 13 -1.77 7.15 10.37
CA THR A 13 -1.12 8.03 9.38
C THR A 13 -2.06 9.07 8.77
N PHE A 14 -3.36 8.79 8.65
CA PHE A 14 -4.31 9.66 7.95
C PHE A 14 -5.56 9.90 8.79
N GLN A 15 -5.40 10.59 9.93
CA GLN A 15 -6.51 11.06 10.74
C GLN A 15 -7.55 11.78 9.86
N LYS A 16 -8.76 11.20 9.79
CA LYS A 16 -9.99 11.74 9.14
C LYS A 16 -10.05 11.76 7.61
N ASN A 17 -9.03 11.32 6.87
CA ASN A 17 -9.09 11.27 5.41
C ASN A 17 -9.41 9.85 4.92
N ASN A 18 -10.66 9.61 4.51
CA ASN A 18 -11.07 8.31 3.96
C ASN A 18 -10.36 7.98 2.64
N ASN A 19 -9.84 9.02 1.96
CA ASN A 19 -9.38 9.02 0.59
C ASN A 19 -7.86 9.24 0.52
N LEU A 20 -7.09 8.22 0.86
CA LEU A 20 -5.63 8.25 0.71
C LEU A 20 -5.24 7.99 -0.74
N THR A 21 -4.51 8.91 -1.36
CA THR A 21 -3.94 8.72 -2.69
C THR A 21 -2.49 8.27 -2.60
N ARG A 22 -2.01 7.63 -3.67
CA ARG A 22 -0.60 7.22 -3.78
C ARG A 22 0.36 8.41 -3.71
N ARG A 23 -0.03 9.56 -4.26
CA ARG A 23 0.74 10.81 -4.12
C ARG A 23 0.93 11.21 -2.66
N VAL A 24 -0.14 11.19 -1.86
CA VAL A 24 -0.06 11.54 -0.43
C VAL A 24 0.83 10.55 0.32
N LEU A 25 0.77 9.25 -0.02
CA LEU A 25 1.67 8.24 0.58
C LEU A 25 3.15 8.49 0.23
N LYS A 26 3.43 8.83 -1.03
CA LYS A 26 4.78 9.19 -1.50
C LYS A 26 5.29 10.45 -0.80
N ASP A 27 4.48 11.49 -0.75
CA ASP A 27 4.82 12.74 -0.07
C ASP A 27 5.06 12.49 1.43
N PHE A 28 4.23 11.65 2.07
CA PHE A 28 4.40 11.25 3.47
C PHE A 28 5.77 10.60 3.71
N LEU A 29 6.16 9.60 2.91
CA LEU A 29 7.45 8.93 3.04
C LEU A 29 8.65 9.86 2.80
N VAL A 30 8.52 10.82 1.88
CA VAL A 30 9.62 11.75 1.55
C VAL A 30 9.74 12.88 2.59
N THR A 31 8.63 13.29 3.21
CA THR A 31 8.58 14.48 4.09
C THR A 31 8.58 14.19 5.58
N HIS A 32 8.13 13.00 6.02
CA HIS A 32 7.97 12.70 7.44
C HIS A 32 9.14 11.91 8.00
N GLN A 33 9.74 12.47 9.07
CA GLN A 33 10.92 11.92 9.72
C GLN A 33 10.62 10.99 10.91
N LYS A 34 9.37 10.85 11.36
CA LYS A 34 9.06 10.06 12.57
C LYS A 34 7.72 9.35 12.48
N ILE A 35 7.73 8.17 11.87
CA ILE A 35 6.79 7.12 12.27
C ILE A 35 7.30 6.64 13.63
N GLY A 36 6.45 6.69 14.66
CA GLY A 36 6.87 6.50 16.05
C GLY A 36 7.35 5.08 16.39
N ASN A 37 7.13 4.13 15.49
CA ASN A 37 7.44 2.72 15.63
C ASN A 37 8.03 2.19 14.30
N ASP A 38 9.11 1.42 14.39
CA ASP A 38 9.79 0.85 13.22
C ASP A 38 8.89 -0.15 12.48
N GLU A 39 8.07 -0.91 13.19
CA GLU A 39 7.14 -1.88 12.58
C GLU A 39 6.11 -1.17 11.69
N ASP A 40 5.53 -0.08 12.19
CA ASP A 40 4.58 0.72 11.41
C ASP A 40 5.28 1.38 10.21
N ALA A 41 6.56 1.76 10.37
CA ALA A 41 7.34 2.30 9.26
C ALA A 41 7.55 1.29 8.14
N VAL A 42 7.86 0.04 8.50
CA VAL A 42 7.97 -1.08 7.55
C VAL A 42 6.65 -1.30 6.84
N LYS A 43 5.52 -1.34 7.57
CA LYS A 43 4.19 -1.52 6.98
C LYS A 43 3.83 -0.40 6.00
N VAL A 44 4.11 0.87 6.34
CA VAL A 44 3.88 2.00 5.41
C VAL A 44 4.77 1.87 4.16
N ALA A 45 6.04 1.48 4.32
CA ALA A 45 6.93 1.24 3.20
C ALA A 45 6.45 0.07 2.32
N MET A 46 5.93 -1.00 2.90
CA MET A 46 5.33 -2.11 2.16
C MET A 46 4.13 -1.67 1.34
N VAL A 47 3.21 -0.86 1.91
CA VAL A 47 2.07 -0.31 1.16
C VAL A 47 2.58 0.51 -0.02
N PHE A 48 3.62 1.33 0.19
CA PHE A 48 4.22 2.13 -0.88
C PHE A 48 4.79 1.26 -2.00
N MET A 49 5.55 0.22 -1.66
CA MET A 49 6.14 -0.72 -2.63
C MET A 49 5.04 -1.40 -3.46
N VAL A 50 3.99 -1.93 -2.80
CA VAL A 50 2.89 -2.58 -3.50
C VAL A 50 2.17 -1.60 -4.41
N GLU A 51 1.77 -0.44 -3.89
CA GLU A 51 0.88 0.46 -4.62
C GLU A 51 1.56 1.24 -5.74
N ASN A 52 2.83 1.59 -5.59
CA ASN A 52 3.55 2.42 -6.57
C ASN A 52 4.46 1.61 -7.48
N ILE A 53 5.04 0.51 -7.00
CA ILE A 53 6.00 -0.28 -7.78
C ILE A 53 5.30 -1.50 -8.36
N LEU A 54 4.66 -2.30 -7.50
CA LEU A 54 4.15 -3.61 -7.90
C LEU A 54 2.90 -3.50 -8.78
N MET A 55 1.96 -2.64 -8.39
CA MET A 55 0.72 -2.43 -9.14
C MET A 55 0.86 -1.38 -10.25
N SER A 56 1.93 -0.57 -10.24
CA SER A 56 2.23 0.49 -11.22
C SER A 56 1.04 1.39 -11.60
N LYS A 57 0.14 1.66 -10.63
CA LYS A 57 -1.07 2.47 -10.85
C LYS A 57 -0.74 3.95 -10.82
N ARG A 58 -1.51 4.77 -11.56
CA ARG A 58 -1.33 6.24 -11.58
C ARG A 58 -1.44 6.83 -10.17
N GLU A 59 -0.60 7.83 -9.88
CA GLU A 59 -0.43 8.43 -8.53
C GLU A 59 -1.72 9.06 -7.96
N ILE A 60 -2.69 9.38 -8.82
CA ILE A 60 -3.98 10.01 -8.49
C ILE A 60 -5.05 9.02 -7.99
N ILE A 61 -4.84 7.72 -8.18
CA ILE A 61 -5.82 6.70 -7.78
C ILE A 61 -5.70 6.46 -6.26
N PHE A 62 -6.85 6.25 -5.61
CA PHE A 62 -6.93 5.94 -4.18
C PHE A 62 -6.36 4.55 -3.85
N ILE A 63 -5.78 4.45 -2.66
CA ILE A 63 -5.32 3.17 -2.10
C ILE A 63 -6.50 2.52 -1.40
N ASP A 64 -6.79 1.27 -1.78
CA ASP A 64 -7.88 0.50 -1.16
C ASP A 64 -7.51 0.17 0.29
N ASN A 65 -8.49 0.26 1.18
CA ASN A 65 -8.35 -0.18 2.56
C ASN A 65 -8.00 -1.67 2.68
N PHE A 66 -8.34 -2.46 1.66
CA PHE A 66 -7.92 -3.85 1.54
C PHE A 66 -6.40 -4.01 1.65
N MET A 67 -5.60 -3.16 1.00
CA MET A 67 -4.14 -3.30 1.01
C MET A 67 -3.53 -3.04 2.39
N PHE A 68 -4.08 -2.08 3.13
CA PHE A 68 -3.69 -1.85 4.53
C PHE A 68 -3.97 -3.07 5.40
N LYS A 69 -5.19 -3.62 5.31
CA LYS A 69 -5.58 -4.81 6.07
C LYS A 69 -4.76 -6.04 5.70
N LEU A 70 -4.38 -6.16 4.43
CA LEU A 70 -3.56 -7.28 3.96
C LEU A 70 -2.15 -7.19 4.55
N ILE A 71 -1.53 -6.00 4.56
CA ILE A 71 -0.17 -5.79 5.10
C ILE A 71 -0.13 -5.90 6.63
N ASP A 72 -1.23 -5.57 7.31
CA ASP A 72 -1.34 -5.77 8.76
C ASP A 72 -1.37 -7.27 9.16
N ASP A 73 -1.64 -8.17 8.22
CA ASP A 73 -1.72 -9.63 8.41
C ASP A 73 -0.63 -10.32 7.57
N GLU A 74 0.56 -10.51 8.17
CA GLU A 74 1.76 -11.00 7.50
C GLU A 74 1.54 -12.34 6.79
N ASP A 75 0.90 -13.30 7.46
CA ASP A 75 0.59 -14.62 6.87
C ASP A 75 -0.26 -14.47 5.61
N LYS A 76 -1.30 -13.63 5.65
CA LYS A 76 -2.13 -13.36 4.46
C LYS A 76 -1.39 -12.58 3.39
N PHE A 77 -0.50 -11.67 3.77
CA PHE A 77 0.31 -10.92 2.82
C PHE A 77 1.23 -11.87 2.04
N GLU A 78 1.89 -12.81 2.72
CA GLU A 78 2.78 -13.78 2.07
C GLU A 78 2.01 -14.76 1.17
N ASP A 79 0.85 -15.23 1.61
CA ASP A 79 -0.01 -16.14 0.84
C ASP A 79 -0.79 -15.46 -0.30
N TYR A 80 -0.78 -14.12 -0.35
CA TYR A 80 -1.49 -13.39 -1.39
C TYR A 80 -0.87 -13.70 -2.78
N PRO A 81 -1.68 -13.88 -3.84
CA PRO A 81 -1.19 -14.33 -5.14
C PRO A 81 -0.53 -13.20 -5.94
N TRP A 82 0.48 -12.55 -5.36
CA TRP A 82 1.20 -11.42 -5.94
C TRP A 82 1.64 -11.70 -7.36
N ARG A 83 2.26 -12.86 -7.61
CA ARG A 83 2.76 -13.23 -8.94
C ARG A 83 1.67 -13.14 -10.02
N GLN A 84 0.50 -13.71 -9.74
CA GLN A 84 -0.60 -13.72 -10.70
C GLN A 84 -1.14 -12.30 -10.91
N ILE A 85 -1.40 -11.58 -9.82
CA ILE A 85 -1.96 -10.22 -9.87
C ILE A 85 -1.01 -9.26 -10.60
N CYS A 86 0.29 -9.32 -10.32
CA CYS A 86 1.29 -8.48 -11.00
C CYS A 86 1.31 -8.74 -12.51
N TYR A 87 1.23 -10.01 -12.90
CA TYR A 87 1.20 -10.39 -14.30
C TYR A 87 -0.04 -9.84 -15.00
N GLU A 88 -1.22 -10.02 -14.39
CA GLU A 88 -2.49 -9.55 -14.94
C GLU A 88 -2.53 -8.02 -15.09
N GLU A 89 -2.14 -7.27 -14.06
CA GLU A 89 -2.10 -5.81 -14.08
C GLU A 89 -1.09 -5.29 -15.12
N THR A 90 0.12 -5.85 -15.15
CA THR A 90 1.13 -5.49 -16.15
C THR A 90 0.66 -5.80 -17.56
N HIS A 91 0.05 -6.96 -17.76
CA HIS A 91 -0.49 -7.36 -19.06
C HIS A 91 -1.60 -6.42 -19.52
N GLN A 92 -2.55 -6.08 -18.65
CA GLN A 92 -3.62 -5.13 -18.96
C GLN A 92 -3.07 -3.75 -19.36
N ILE A 93 -2.09 -3.24 -18.61
CA ILE A 93 -1.44 -1.97 -18.93
C ILE A 93 -0.80 -2.06 -20.32
N LEU A 94 0.02 -3.08 -20.58
CA LEU A 94 0.68 -3.23 -21.88
C LEU A 94 -0.31 -3.36 -23.05
N VAL A 95 -1.40 -4.10 -22.86
CA VAL A 95 -2.45 -4.24 -23.89
C VAL A 95 -3.11 -2.88 -24.18
N ILE A 96 -3.44 -2.09 -23.16
CA ILE A 96 -4.01 -0.74 -23.35
C ILE A 96 -3.03 0.16 -24.10
N TRP A 97 -1.73 0.10 -23.78
CA TRP A 97 -0.70 0.92 -24.41
C TRP A 97 -0.34 0.50 -25.84
N ILE A 98 -0.50 -0.77 -26.20
CA ILE A 98 -0.22 -1.26 -27.57
C ILE A 98 -1.41 -1.03 -28.50
N LEU A 99 -2.64 -1.05 -27.96
CA LEU A 99 -3.88 -0.94 -28.75
C LEU A 99 -4.45 0.48 -28.86
N ASN A 100 -3.88 1.49 -28.18
CA ASN A 100 -4.19 2.91 -28.34
C ASN A 100 -2.98 3.68 -28.85
#